data_AF-C4GML8-F1
#
_entry.id   AF-C4GML8-F1
#
_cell.length_a   1.000
_cell.length_b   1.000
_cell.length_c   1.000
_cell.angle_alpha   90.00
_cell.angle_beta   90.00
_cell.angle_gamma   90.00
#
_symmetry.space_group_name_H-M   'P 1'
#
loop_
_entity.id
_entity.type
_entity.pdbx_description
1 polymer ?
#
loop_
_entity_poly.entity_id
_entity_poly.type
_entity_poly.pdbx_seq_one_letter_code
_entity_poly.pdbx_strand_id
1 'polypeptide(L)'
;MWLVAALPNEPGDNFRWRDLGAAGLPFYVMMLYALATIVPTCAVTVRRLHDADYSGWWLLLGFIPYIGEAALFALLCFKGTAGDNRFGAAPDEYRD
;
A
#
# COMPACT_ATOMS: atom_id res chain seq x y z
N MET A 1 -31.22 6.74 -19.33
CA MET A 1 -30.00 7.38 -18.79
C MET A 1 -29.11 8.00 -19.88
N TRP A 2 -29.67 8.58 -20.96
CA TRP A 2 -28.90 9.31 -22.00
C TRP A 2 -29.36 10.77 -22.18
N LEU A 3 -30.53 11.15 -21.62
CA LEU A 3 -31.11 12.48 -21.78
C LEU A 3 -30.43 13.59 -20.94
N VAL A 4 -29.88 13.25 -19.76
CA VAL A 4 -29.17 14.22 -18.91
C VAL A 4 -27.85 14.69 -19.54
N ALA A 5 -27.34 13.93 -20.51
CA ALA A 5 -26.09 14.23 -21.21
C ALA A 5 -26.23 15.24 -22.38
N ALA A 6 -27.41 15.78 -22.66
CA ALA A 6 -27.57 16.77 -23.72
C ALA A 6 -27.88 18.18 -23.19
N LEU A 7 -28.13 18.31 -21.88
CA LEU A 7 -28.51 19.59 -21.30
C LEU A 7 -27.27 20.49 -21.16
N PRO A 8 -27.37 21.77 -21.58
CA PRO A 8 -26.34 22.77 -21.31
C PRO A 8 -26.17 22.94 -19.79
N ASN A 9 -24.97 23.29 -19.35
CA ASN A 9 -24.69 23.46 -17.93
C ASN A 9 -25.45 24.67 -17.38
N GLU A 10 -26.07 24.51 -16.21
CA GLU A 10 -26.63 25.63 -15.47
C GLU A 10 -25.48 26.55 -15.00
N PRO A 11 -25.59 27.88 -15.16
CA PRO A 11 -24.58 28.80 -14.67
C PRO A 11 -24.45 28.66 -13.14
N GLY A 12 -23.29 28.20 -12.67
CA GLY A 12 -23.02 27.93 -11.26
C GLY A 12 -22.86 26.44 -10.91
N ASP A 13 -23.06 25.53 -11.87
CA ASP A 13 -22.74 24.12 -11.67
C ASP A 13 -21.23 23.85 -11.91
N ASN A 14 -20.51 23.64 -10.82
CA ASN A 14 -19.08 23.36 -10.77
C ASN A 14 -18.75 21.86 -10.70
N PHE A 15 -19.75 20.97 -10.57
CA PHE A 15 -19.52 19.53 -10.48
C PHE A 15 -20.48 18.74 -11.38
N ARG A 16 -19.95 18.25 -12.51
CA ARG A 16 -20.74 17.50 -13.48
C ARG A 16 -20.59 16.02 -13.23
N TRP A 17 -21.69 15.31 -13.02
CA TRP A 17 -21.72 13.84 -12.95
C TRP A 17 -21.13 13.13 -14.18
N ARG A 18 -20.95 13.85 -15.30
CA ARG A 18 -20.33 13.38 -16.54
C ARG A 18 -18.81 13.47 -16.55
N ASP A 19 -18.23 14.30 -15.69
CA ASP A 19 -16.78 14.42 -15.50
C ASP A 19 -16.23 13.26 -14.65
N LEU A 20 -17.11 12.61 -13.86
CA LEU A 20 -16.89 11.27 -13.28
C LEU A 20 -16.91 10.13 -14.33
N GLY A 21 -16.91 10.46 -15.63
CA GLY A 21 -16.93 9.51 -16.73
C GLY A 21 -15.77 8.50 -16.69
N ALA A 22 -15.59 7.74 -17.78
CA ALA A 22 -14.70 6.57 -17.83
C ALA A 22 -13.26 6.78 -17.30
N ALA A 23 -12.75 8.01 -17.26
CA ALA A 23 -11.44 8.36 -16.70
C ALA A 23 -11.46 8.80 -15.22
N GLY A 24 -12.55 9.40 -14.74
CA GLY A 24 -12.66 9.91 -13.37
C GLY A 24 -12.93 8.79 -12.35
N LEU A 25 -13.89 7.92 -12.64
CA LEU A 25 -14.22 6.79 -11.76
C LEU A 25 -13.02 5.90 -11.39
N PRO A 26 -12.17 5.41 -12.34
CA PRO A 26 -11.02 4.60 -11.97
C PRO A 26 -10.01 5.36 -11.11
N PHE A 27 -9.83 6.67 -11.33
CA PHE A 27 -8.95 7.48 -10.50
C PHE A 27 -9.41 7.51 -9.02
N TYR A 28 -10.70 7.78 -8.78
CA TYR A 28 -11.24 7.79 -7.42
C TYR A 28 -11.18 6.42 -6.75
N VAL A 29 -11.45 5.34 -7.48
CA VAL A 29 -11.33 3.96 -6.96
C VAL A 29 -9.89 3.66 -6.56
N MET A 30 -8.92 4.00 -7.40
CA MET A 30 -7.49 3.81 -7.10
C MET A 30 -7.05 4.64 -5.89
N MET A 31 -7.56 5.87 -5.74
CA MET A 31 -7.27 6.71 -4.58
C MET A 31 -7.80 6.09 -3.27
N LEU A 32 -9.04 5.60 -3.27
CA LEU A 32 -9.63 4.94 -2.12
C LEU A 32 -8.90 3.64 -1.78
N TYR A 33 -8.55 2.84 -2.79
CA TYR A 33 -7.76 1.62 -2.62
C TYR A 33 -6.38 1.92 -2.01
N ALA A 34 -5.68 2.94 -2.49
CA ALA A 34 -4.38 3.35 -1.96
C ALA A 34 -4.50 3.76 -0.48
N LEU A 35 -5.49 4.58 -0.13
CA LEU A 35 -5.73 4.99 1.26
C LEU A 35 -6.05 3.79 2.17
N ALA A 36 -6.90 2.87 1.70
CA ALA A 36 -7.28 1.69 2.45
C ALA A 36 -6.10 0.73 2.68
N THR A 37 -5.15 0.68 1.74
CA THR A 37 -4.02 -0.28 1.79
C THR A 37 -2.74 0.28 2.41
N ILE A 38 -2.57 1.60 2.51
CA ILE A 38 -1.36 2.22 3.11
C ILE A 38 -1.03 1.64 4.50
N VAL A 39 -2.02 1.61 5.40
CA VAL A 39 -1.80 1.12 6.77
C VAL A 39 -1.44 -0.37 6.81
N PRO A 40 -2.22 -1.29 6.21
CA PRO A 40 -1.88 -2.71 6.25
C PRO A 40 -0.60 -3.04 5.49
N THR A 41 -0.28 -2.36 4.38
CA THR A 41 0.99 -2.56 3.66
C THR A 41 2.19 -2.16 4.52
N CYS A 42 2.14 -1.01 5.20
CA CYS A 42 3.17 -0.61 6.15
C CYS A 42 3.31 -1.63 7.30
N ALA A 43 2.19 -2.07 7.89
CA ALA A 43 2.20 -3.02 9.00
C ALA A 43 2.84 -4.37 8.62
N VAL A 44 2.47 -4.95 7.47
CA VAL A 44 3.03 -6.22 6.99
C VAL A 44 4.51 -6.06 6.64
N THR A 45 4.91 -4.94 6.04
CA THR A 45 6.31 -4.70 5.68
C THR A 45 7.20 -4.59 6.93
N VAL A 46 6.75 -3.86 7.95
CA VAL A 46 7.46 -3.77 9.24
C VAL A 46 7.55 -5.13 9.91
N ARG A 47 6.48 -5.93 9.91
CA ARG A 47 6.50 -7.30 10.43
C ARG A 47 7.55 -8.16 9.71
N ARG A 48 7.61 -8.10 8.37
CA ARG A 48 8.60 -8.85 7.59
C ARG A 48 10.03 -8.41 7.87
N LEU A 49 10.26 -7.12 8.08
CA LEU A 49 11.56 -6.61 8.51
C LEU A 49 11.93 -7.14 9.91
N HIS A 50 10.97 -7.16 10.84
CA HIS A 50 11.18 -7.70 12.19
C HIS A 50 11.45 -9.20 12.17
N ASP A 51 10.75 -9.97 11.32
CA ASP A 51 10.99 -11.42 11.16
C ASP A 51 12.45 -11.71 10.77
N ALA A 52 13.08 -10.83 10.00
CA ALA A 52 14.48 -10.91 9.57
C ALA A 52 15.46 -10.14 10.49
N ASP A 53 15.01 -9.79 11.69
CA ASP A 53 15.77 -9.05 12.71
C ASP A 53 16.28 -7.67 12.23
N TYR A 54 15.57 -7.01 11.31
CA TYR A 54 15.80 -5.61 10.95
C TYR A 54 14.86 -4.68 11.72
N SER A 55 15.28 -3.42 11.92
CA SER A 55 14.40 -2.42 12.55
C SER A 55 13.30 -1.97 11.57
N GLY A 56 12.15 -1.54 12.11
CA GLY A 56 11.06 -1.02 11.28
C GLY A 56 11.43 0.24 10.47
N TRP A 57 12.47 0.97 10.91
CA TRP A 57 12.99 2.15 10.23
C TRP A 57 13.55 1.88 8.83
N TRP A 58 13.90 0.64 8.51
CA TRP A 58 14.31 0.25 7.16
C TRP A 58 13.19 0.44 6.12
N LEU A 59 11.92 0.53 6.54
CA LEU A 59 10.80 0.92 5.68
C LEU A 59 11.04 2.28 4.99
N LEU A 60 11.78 3.19 5.64
CA LEU A 60 12.06 4.51 5.09
C LEU A 60 12.88 4.47 3.79
N LEU A 61 13.56 3.36 3.49
CA LEU A 61 14.21 3.17 2.20
C LEU A 61 13.22 3.25 1.04
N GLY A 62 11.95 2.88 1.24
CA GLY A 62 10.92 3.01 0.20
C GLY A 62 10.66 4.46 -0.24
N PHE A 63 11.09 5.47 0.52
CA PHE A 63 11.01 6.87 0.10
C PHE A 63 12.16 7.30 -0.83
N ILE A 64 13.18 6.46 -1.01
CA ILE A 64 14.28 6.71 -1.94
C ILE A 64 13.93 6.02 -3.27
N PRO A 65 13.67 6.78 -4.35
CA PRO A 65 13.22 6.21 -5.61
C PRO A 65 14.27 5.28 -6.21
N TYR A 66 13.80 4.20 -6.84
CA TYR A 66 14.59 3.16 -7.51
C TYR A 66 15.49 2.33 -6.57
N ILE A 67 16.53 2.94 -5.99
CA ILE A 67 17.55 2.22 -5.21
C ILE A 67 16.99 1.77 -3.87
N GLY A 68 16.22 2.64 -3.21
CA GLY A 68 15.65 2.33 -1.90
C GLY A 68 14.57 1.25 -1.97
N GLU A 69 13.70 1.31 -2.98
CA GLU A 69 12.74 0.24 -3.26
C GLU A 69 13.43 -1.09 -3.58
N ALA A 70 14.48 -1.07 -4.41
CA ALA A 70 15.25 -2.28 -4.73
C ALA A 70 15.92 -2.88 -3.48
N ALA A 71 16.52 -2.05 -2.63
CA ALA A 71 17.14 -2.48 -1.38
C ALA A 71 16.10 -3.03 -0.39
N LEU A 72 14.97 -2.34 -0.22
CA LEU A 72 13.87 -2.80 0.64
C LEU A 72 13.30 -4.12 0.13
N PHE A 73 13.10 -4.26 -1.18
CA PHE A 73 12.64 -5.50 -1.79
C PHE A 73 13.62 -6.65 -1.52
N ALA A 74 14.93 -6.42 -1.69
CA ALA A 74 15.95 -7.42 -1.39
C ALA A 74 15.90 -7.87 0.10
N LEU A 75 15.73 -6.93 1.04
CA LEU A 75 15.57 -7.23 2.46
C LEU A 75 14.34 -8.09 2.74
N LEU A 76 13.20 -7.80 2.10
CA LEU A 76 11.95 -8.53 2.27
C LEU A 76 12.01 -9.98 1.73
N CYS A 77 12.92 -10.24 0.79
CA CYS A 77 13.19 -11.56 0.24
C CYS A 77 14.10 -12.42 1.12
N PHE A 78 14.78 -11.85 2.13
CA PHE A 78 15.60 -12.63 3.04
C PHE A 78 14.76 -13.56 3.93
N LYS A 79 15.36 -14.69 4.29
CA LYS A 79 14.77 -15.62 5.26
C LYS A 79 14.76 -14.95 6.64
N GLY A 80 13.68 -15.16 7.38
CA GLY A 80 13.61 -14.75 8.77
C GLY A 80 14.71 -15.40 9.61
N THR A 81 15.10 -14.74 10.70
CA THR A 81 16.06 -15.26 11.68
C THR A 81 15.58 -16.59 12.27
N ALA A 82 16.50 -17.55 12.45
CA ALA A 82 16.21 -18.82 13.12
C ALA A 82 16.32 -18.64 14.63
N GLY A 83 15.36 -19.20 15.37
CA GLY A 83 15.26 -19.02 16.82
C GLY A 83 14.73 -17.65 17.22
N ASP A 84 14.79 -17.37 18.53
CA ASP A 84 14.25 -16.15 19.10
C ASP A 84 14.99 -14.91 18.57
N ASN A 85 14.24 -13.85 18.27
CA ASN A 85 14.79 -12.56 17.90
C ASN A 85 14.36 -11.48 18.89
N ARG A 86 14.85 -10.24 18.71
CA ARG A 86 14.52 -9.12 19.60
C ARG A 86 13.03 -8.74 19.59
N PHE A 87 12.25 -9.26 18.66
CA PHE A 87 10.84 -8.97 18.44
C PHE A 87 9.91 -10.11 18.91
N GLY A 88 10.45 -11.26 19.30
CA GLY A 88 9.68 -12.37 19.85
C GLY A 88 10.39 -13.72 19.76
N ALA A 89 9.81 -14.71 20.45
CA ALA A 89 10.25 -16.09 20.32
C ALA A 89 9.92 -16.64 18.92
N ALA A 90 10.76 -17.53 18.41
CA ALA A 90 10.38 -18.29 17.22
C ALA A 90 9.13 -19.12 17.51
N PRO A 91 8.26 -19.36 16.51
CA PRO A 91 7.24 -20.38 16.66
C PRO A 91 7.95 -21.69 17.04
N ASP A 92 7.46 -22.32 18.09
CA ASP A 92 7.89 -23.65 18.51
C ASP A 92 7.75 -24.57 17.30
N GLU A 93 8.89 -25.03 16.78
CA GLU A 93 8.92 -26.16 15.86
C GLU A 93 8.17 -27.27 16.58
N TYR A 94 7.00 -27.64 16.06
CA TYR A 94 6.19 -28.72 16.59
C TYR A 94 7.09 -29.95 16.71
N ARG A 95 7.51 -30.25 17.94
CA ARG A 95 8.40 -31.36 18.26
C ARG A 95 7.57 -32.64 18.17
N ASP A 96 7.58 -33.24 16.99
CA ASP A 96 7.25 -34.66 16.77
C ASP A 96 8.30 -35.57 17.43
#